data_AF-A0A815CWU9-F1
#
_entry.id   AF-A0A815CWU9-F1
#
_cell.length_a   1.000
_cell.length_b   1.000
_cell.length_c   1.000
_cell.angle_alpha   90.00
_cell.angle_beta   90.00
_cell.angle_gamma   90.00
#
_symmetry.space_group_name_H-M   'P 1'
#
loop_
_entity.id
_entity.type
_entity.pdbx_description
1 polymer ?
#
loop_
_entity_poly.entity_id
_entity_poly.type
_entity_poly.pdbx_seq_one_letter_code
_entity_poly.pdbx_strand_id
1 'polypeptide(L)'
;MEDERVKNVAKWVLNYTRGENEVPHTRSYEIYSKLLFRIAAADGELAPSEREWIIGQRAALGASDELLEMLETYEPSDDDWGALLEFQRSFIESVKHFLIYDAFQAASADSELHEDERKAISQLGKELGIEESTIEKIAQLHRDEEEIKKRRIALLAPHKINKRTPSVTEEEF
;
A
#
# COMPACT_ATOMS: atom_id res chain seq x y z
N MET A 1 -6.09 -21.95 -12.48
CA MET A 1 -7.08 -20.98 -13.00
C MET A 1 -7.04 -19.84 -12.02
N GLU A 2 -6.58 -18.67 -12.44
CA GLU A 2 -6.58 -17.49 -11.60
C GLU A 2 -8.03 -17.13 -11.28
N ASP A 3 -8.36 -16.94 -10.01
CA ASP A 3 -9.75 -16.78 -9.56
C ASP A 3 -10.37 -15.51 -10.17
N GLU A 4 -11.34 -15.67 -11.06
CA GLU A 4 -12.03 -14.58 -11.75
C GLU A 4 -12.68 -13.59 -10.76
N ARG A 5 -13.06 -14.08 -9.56
CA ARG A 5 -13.52 -13.23 -8.46
C ARG A 5 -12.42 -12.29 -7.99
N VAL A 6 -11.19 -12.80 -7.78
CA VAL A 6 -10.04 -11.99 -7.35
C VAL A 6 -9.75 -10.91 -8.37
N LYS A 7 -9.78 -11.24 -9.66
CA LYS A 7 -9.60 -10.26 -10.74
C LYS A 7 -10.66 -9.17 -10.75
N ASN A 8 -11.93 -9.54 -10.57
CA ASN A 8 -13.02 -8.57 -10.55
C ASN A 8 -12.96 -7.64 -9.34
N VAL A 9 -12.62 -8.17 -8.16
CA VAL A 9 -12.38 -7.35 -6.95
C VAL A 9 -11.20 -6.41 -7.18
N ALA A 10 -10.07 -6.92 -7.64
CA ALA A 10 -8.87 -6.13 -7.91
C ALA A 10 -9.13 -4.98 -8.88
N LYS A 11 -9.81 -5.24 -10.01
CA LYS A 11 -10.19 -4.20 -10.98
C LYS A 11 -11.09 -3.13 -10.37
N TRP A 12 -12.06 -3.54 -9.54
CA TRP A 12 -12.94 -2.58 -8.87
C TRP A 12 -12.15 -1.71 -7.89
N VAL A 13 -11.26 -2.30 -7.07
CA VAL A 13 -10.42 -1.55 -6.12
C VAL A 13 -9.47 -0.60 -6.86
N LEU A 14 -8.82 -1.07 -7.93
CA LEU A 14 -7.93 -0.25 -8.76
C LEU A 14 -8.67 0.92 -9.40
N ASN A 15 -9.88 0.71 -9.92
CA ASN A 15 -10.67 1.78 -10.50
C ASN A 15 -11.07 2.80 -9.42
N TYR A 16 -11.54 2.31 -8.28
CA TYR A 16 -12.02 3.16 -7.19
C TYR A 16 -10.89 4.00 -6.56
N THR A 17 -9.68 3.42 -6.43
CA THR A 17 -8.55 4.08 -5.75
C THR A 17 -7.60 4.82 -6.69
N ARG A 18 -7.47 4.37 -7.94
CA ARG A 18 -6.45 4.86 -8.89
C ARG A 18 -7.01 5.22 -10.28
N GLY A 19 -8.27 4.94 -10.55
CA GLY A 19 -8.88 5.15 -11.88
C GLY A 19 -8.46 4.10 -12.92
N GLU A 20 -7.75 3.06 -12.52
CA GLU A 20 -7.21 2.01 -13.42
C GLU A 20 -8.19 0.85 -13.59
N ASN A 21 -8.30 0.29 -14.79
CA ASN A 21 -9.25 -0.80 -15.09
C ASN A 21 -8.56 -2.15 -15.39
N GLU A 22 -7.23 -2.18 -15.33
CA GLU A 22 -6.43 -3.35 -15.61
C GLU A 22 -5.55 -3.70 -14.42
N VAL A 23 -5.46 -5.00 -14.13
CA VAL A 23 -4.56 -5.50 -13.08
C VAL A 23 -3.14 -5.46 -13.64
N PRO A 24 -2.20 -4.74 -13.00
CA PRO A 24 -0.79 -4.75 -13.36
C PRO A 24 -0.20 -6.16 -13.43
N HIS A 25 0.83 -6.31 -14.26
CA HIS A 25 1.60 -7.55 -14.32
C HIS A 25 2.30 -7.83 -12.97
N THR A 26 2.43 -9.10 -12.57
CA THR A 26 3.02 -9.50 -11.27
C THR A 26 4.36 -8.84 -10.98
N ARG A 27 5.23 -8.75 -12.00
CA ARG A 27 6.54 -8.08 -11.88
C ARG A 27 6.42 -6.59 -11.51
N SER A 28 5.39 -5.89 -11.96
CA SER A 28 5.13 -4.50 -11.58
C SER A 28 4.74 -4.42 -10.11
N TYR A 29 3.94 -5.37 -9.60
CA TYR A 29 3.63 -5.44 -8.18
C TYR A 29 4.85 -5.75 -7.32
N GLU A 30 5.70 -6.69 -7.76
CA GLU A 30 6.93 -7.02 -7.04
C GLU A 30 7.80 -5.77 -6.87
N ILE A 31 8.10 -5.09 -7.96
CA ILE A 31 8.99 -3.93 -7.95
C ILE A 31 8.36 -2.78 -7.18
N TYR A 32 7.07 -2.51 -7.37
CA TYR A 32 6.36 -1.50 -6.58
C TYR A 32 6.41 -1.81 -5.08
N SER A 33 6.20 -3.07 -4.70
CA SER A 33 6.20 -3.47 -3.29
C SER A 33 7.60 -3.31 -2.70
N LYS A 34 8.65 -3.81 -3.36
CA LYS A 34 10.04 -3.64 -2.93
C LYS A 34 10.40 -2.16 -2.71
N LEU A 35 9.97 -1.31 -3.64
CA LEU A 35 10.17 0.14 -3.51
C LEU A 35 9.44 0.69 -2.28
N LEU A 36 8.18 0.29 -2.08
CA LEU A 36 7.36 0.74 -0.96
C LEU A 36 7.91 0.25 0.39
N PHE A 37 8.35 -1.00 0.48
CA PHE A 37 9.03 -1.57 1.65
C PHE A 37 10.28 -0.76 2.02
N ARG A 38 11.08 -0.36 1.02
CA ARG A 38 12.26 0.47 1.25
C ARG A 38 11.93 1.87 1.74
N ILE A 39 10.83 2.46 1.24
CA ILE A 39 10.38 3.80 1.64
C ILE A 39 9.71 3.78 3.01
N ALA A 40 8.94 2.74 3.35
CA ALA A 40 8.38 2.56 4.68
C ALA A 40 9.52 2.40 5.70
N ALA A 41 10.48 1.51 5.43
CA ALA A 41 11.66 1.30 6.27
C ALA A 41 12.76 2.37 6.13
N ALA A 42 12.40 3.61 5.78
CA ALA A 42 13.38 4.65 5.47
C ALA A 42 14.03 5.25 6.74
N ASP A 43 13.39 5.12 7.89
CA ASP A 43 13.93 5.46 9.21
C ASP A 43 14.85 4.36 9.78
N GLY A 44 14.88 3.18 9.16
CA GLY A 44 15.81 2.09 9.43
C GLY A 44 15.15 0.80 9.92
N GLU A 45 13.86 0.81 10.24
CA GLU A 45 13.12 -0.38 10.66
C GLU A 45 11.79 -0.47 9.90
N LEU A 46 11.30 -1.68 9.65
CA LEU A 46 9.96 -1.89 9.11
C LEU A 46 9.09 -2.45 10.22
N ALA A 47 8.09 -1.70 10.67
CA ALA A 47 7.16 -2.17 11.68
C ALA A 47 6.23 -3.27 11.12
N PRO A 48 5.78 -4.22 11.96
CA PRO A 48 4.85 -5.26 11.53
C PRO A 48 3.56 -4.71 10.91
N SER A 49 3.03 -3.60 11.44
CA SER A 49 1.84 -2.92 10.92
C SER A 49 2.02 -2.39 9.50
N GLU A 50 3.20 -1.85 9.17
CA GLU A 50 3.53 -1.38 7.82
C GLU A 50 3.60 -2.54 6.84
N ARG A 51 4.27 -3.64 7.23
CA ARG A 51 4.34 -4.86 6.41
C ARG A 51 2.94 -5.41 6.11
N GLU A 52 2.13 -5.59 7.16
CA GLU A 52 0.74 -6.06 7.04
C GLU A 52 -0.07 -5.15 6.12
N TRP A 53 0.13 -3.83 6.21
CA TRP A 53 -0.54 -2.87 5.34
C TRP A 53 -0.12 -3.03 3.88
N ILE A 54 1.18 -3.13 3.60
CA ILE A 54 1.71 -3.28 2.23
C ILE A 54 1.18 -4.57 1.59
N ILE A 55 1.27 -5.69 2.31
CA ILE A 55 0.82 -7.01 1.85
C ILE A 55 -0.70 -7.02 1.66
N GLY A 56 -1.45 -6.49 2.64
CA GLY A 56 -2.91 -6.39 2.56
C GLY A 56 -3.36 -5.54 1.38
N GLN A 57 -2.67 -4.43 1.09
CA GLN A 57 -2.96 -3.62 -0.08
C GLN A 57 -2.68 -4.41 -1.36
N ARG A 58 -1.54 -5.12 -1.47
CA ARG A 58 -1.23 -5.94 -2.66
C ARG A 58 -2.27 -7.04 -2.87
N ALA A 59 -2.70 -7.71 -1.80
CA ALA A 59 -3.73 -8.73 -1.85
C ALA A 59 -5.06 -8.14 -2.36
N ALA A 60 -5.47 -6.98 -1.85
CA ALA A 60 -6.68 -6.28 -2.30
C ALA A 60 -6.62 -5.86 -3.77
N LEU A 61 -5.42 -5.61 -4.30
CA LEU A 61 -5.17 -5.26 -5.70
C LEU A 61 -4.89 -6.50 -6.58
N GLY A 62 -5.02 -7.72 -6.05
CA GLY A 62 -4.95 -8.97 -6.82
C GLY A 62 -3.53 -9.43 -7.14
N ALA A 63 -2.55 -9.12 -6.30
CA ALA A 63 -1.26 -9.81 -6.34
C ALA A 63 -1.44 -11.33 -6.16
N SER A 64 -0.57 -12.12 -6.79
CA SER A 64 -0.59 -13.58 -6.67
C SER A 64 -0.13 -14.06 -5.30
N ASP A 65 -0.63 -15.21 -4.85
CA ASP A 65 -0.24 -15.82 -3.57
C ASP A 65 1.29 -15.99 -3.45
N GLU A 66 1.96 -16.45 -4.52
CA GLU A 66 3.42 -16.55 -4.57
C GLU A 66 4.14 -15.22 -4.30
N LEU A 67 3.57 -14.11 -4.79
CA LEU A 67 4.15 -12.79 -4.54
C LEU A 67 3.90 -12.38 -3.09
N LEU A 68 2.70 -12.61 -2.56
CA LEU A 68 2.38 -12.30 -1.16
C LEU A 68 3.28 -13.08 -0.20
N GLU A 69 3.48 -14.38 -0.43
CA GLU A 69 4.39 -15.22 0.35
C GLU A 69 5.84 -14.71 0.31
N MET A 70 6.32 -14.26 -0.86
CA MET A 70 7.66 -13.64 -0.96
C MET A 70 7.75 -12.36 -0.13
N LEU A 71 6.72 -11.52 -0.15
CA LEU A 71 6.70 -10.24 0.58
C LEU A 71 6.65 -10.41 2.10
N GLU A 72 6.17 -11.55 2.62
CA GLU A 72 6.18 -11.83 4.06
C GLU A 72 7.61 -11.88 4.62
N THR A 73 8.56 -12.40 3.84
CA THR A 73 9.95 -12.59 4.27
C THR A 73 10.95 -11.62 3.63
N TYR A 74 10.46 -10.70 2.78
CA TYR A 74 11.31 -9.75 2.08
C TYR A 74 11.93 -8.74 3.05
N GLU A 75 13.24 -8.52 2.94
CA GLU A 75 13.96 -7.46 3.67
C GLU A 75 14.43 -6.36 2.70
N PRO A 76 14.14 -5.07 2.99
CA PRO A 76 14.53 -3.97 2.11
C PRO A 76 16.04 -3.86 1.83
N SER A 77 16.88 -4.45 2.69
CA SER A 77 18.33 -4.50 2.55
C SER A 77 18.82 -5.49 1.47
N ASP A 78 17.94 -6.36 0.98
CA ASP A 78 18.32 -7.42 0.04
C ASP A 78 18.56 -6.90 -1.39
N ASP A 79 17.99 -5.74 -1.74
CA ASP A 79 18.08 -5.16 -3.08
C ASP A 79 18.94 -3.88 -3.14
N ASP A 80 19.65 -3.71 -4.27
CA ASP A 80 20.30 -2.44 -4.61
C ASP A 80 19.25 -1.44 -5.12
N TRP A 81 19.03 -0.37 -4.36
CA TRP A 81 18.08 0.68 -4.68
C TRP A 81 18.31 1.32 -6.05
N GLY A 82 19.56 1.64 -6.39
CA GLY A 82 19.90 2.28 -7.65
C GLY A 82 19.60 1.36 -8.83
N ALA A 83 19.96 0.09 -8.71
CA ALA A 83 19.67 -0.93 -9.71
C ALA A 83 18.16 -1.14 -9.90
N LEU A 84 17.39 -1.17 -8.79
CA LEU A 84 15.94 -1.32 -8.82
C LEU A 84 15.27 -0.14 -9.53
N LEU A 85 15.72 1.09 -9.25
CA LEU A 85 15.23 2.31 -9.89
C LEU A 85 15.55 2.36 -11.39
N GLU A 86 16.74 1.90 -11.79
CA GLU A 86 17.15 1.91 -13.19
C GLU A 86 16.43 0.84 -14.02
N PHE A 87 16.24 -0.35 -13.45
CA PHE A 87 15.67 -1.51 -14.14
C PHE A 87 14.23 -1.29 -14.64
N GLN A 88 13.45 -0.43 -13.98
CA GLN A 88 12.06 -0.11 -14.36
C GLN A 88 11.76 1.39 -14.38
N ARG A 89 12.73 2.21 -14.80
CA ARG A 89 12.61 3.68 -14.80
C ARG A 89 11.28 4.20 -15.34
N SER A 90 10.82 3.71 -16.50
CA SER A 90 9.56 4.19 -17.12
C SER A 90 8.33 3.85 -16.29
N PHE A 91 8.27 2.66 -15.68
CA PHE A 91 7.17 2.26 -14.80
C PHE A 91 7.19 3.07 -13.50
N ILE A 92 8.38 3.26 -12.91
CA ILE A 92 8.54 4.05 -11.69
C ILE A 92 8.11 5.49 -11.93
N GLU A 93 8.52 6.08 -13.05
CA GLU A 93 8.11 7.44 -13.43
C GLU A 93 6.58 7.57 -13.52
N SER A 94 5.87 6.54 -14.00
CA SER A 94 4.41 6.59 -14.09
C SER A 94 3.68 6.42 -12.74
N VAL A 95 4.33 5.85 -11.72
CA VAL A 95 3.70 5.52 -10.44
C VAL A 95 4.28 6.24 -9.23
N LYS A 96 5.33 7.03 -9.38
CA LYS A 96 6.08 7.63 -8.25
C LYS A 96 5.23 8.47 -7.29
N HIS A 97 4.18 9.15 -7.77
CA HIS A 97 3.27 9.88 -6.88
C HIS A 97 2.40 8.93 -6.04
N PHE A 98 1.88 7.85 -6.64
CA PHE A 98 1.17 6.82 -5.89
C PHE A 98 2.09 6.12 -4.90
N LEU A 99 3.35 5.90 -5.26
CA LEU A 99 4.34 5.28 -4.38
C LEU A 99 4.58 6.11 -3.11
N ILE A 100 4.74 7.43 -3.24
CA ILE A 100 4.87 8.33 -2.08
C ILE A 100 3.59 8.42 -1.26
N TYR A 101 2.44 8.47 -1.93
CA TYR A 101 1.13 8.46 -1.25
C TYR A 101 0.92 7.15 -0.46
N ASP A 102 1.20 6.00 -1.06
CA ASP A 102 1.13 4.69 -0.41
C ASP A 102 2.14 4.58 0.73
N ALA A 103 3.32 5.20 0.62
CA ALA A 103 4.29 5.21 1.71
C ALA A 103 3.78 5.95 2.94
N PHE A 104 3.09 7.10 2.77
CA PHE A 104 2.45 7.77 3.90
C PHE A 104 1.34 6.92 4.54
N GLN A 105 0.55 6.21 3.72
CA GLN A 105 -0.47 5.31 4.26
C GLN A 105 0.13 4.08 4.97
N ALA A 106 1.23 3.54 4.46
CA ALA A 106 1.93 2.41 5.07
C ALA A 106 2.54 2.81 6.41
N ALA A 107 3.32 3.89 6.45
CA ALA A 107 3.96 4.39 7.66
C ALA A 107 2.94 4.77 8.75
N SER A 108 1.79 5.33 8.35
CA SER A 108 0.71 5.65 9.29
C SER A 108 -0.25 4.50 9.61
N ALA A 109 0.10 3.25 9.29
CA ALA A 109 -0.80 2.10 9.45
C ALA A 109 -1.22 1.86 10.92
N ASP A 110 -0.38 2.22 11.88
CA ASP A 110 -0.68 2.16 13.32
C ASP A 110 -1.39 3.42 13.85
N SER A 111 -1.74 4.36 12.97
CA SER A 111 -2.33 5.67 13.24
C SER A 111 -1.37 6.76 13.76
N GLU A 112 -0.06 6.52 13.76
CA GLU A 112 0.96 7.51 14.05
C GLU A 112 1.89 7.67 12.83
N LEU A 113 2.23 8.91 12.47
CA LEU A 113 3.27 9.18 11.47
C LEU A 113 4.29 10.08 12.15
N HIS A 114 5.45 9.52 12.44
CA HIS A 114 6.53 10.22 13.12
C HIS A 114 7.22 11.21 12.15
N GLU A 115 7.77 12.28 12.71
CA GLU A 115 8.42 13.33 11.91
C GLU A 115 9.66 12.80 11.16
N ASP A 116 10.32 11.78 11.70
CA ASP A 116 11.49 11.17 11.05
C ASP A 116 11.08 10.30 9.85
N GLU A 117 10.01 9.50 9.96
CA GLU A 117 9.39 8.79 8.82
C GLU A 117 8.95 9.77 7.72
N ARG A 118 8.27 10.87 8.12
CA ARG A 118 7.85 11.92 7.18
C ARG A 118 9.02 12.54 6.43
N LYS A 119 10.12 12.86 7.13
CA LYS A 119 11.34 13.38 6.49
C LYS A 119 11.98 12.35 5.58
N ALA A 120 12.02 11.09 5.99
CA ALA A 120 12.61 10.00 5.22
C ALA A 120 11.83 9.75 3.91
N ILE A 121 10.50 9.67 3.98
CA ILE A 121 9.61 9.59 2.80
C ILE A 121 9.83 10.81 1.89
N SER A 122 9.92 12.01 2.47
CA SER A 122 10.13 13.24 1.69
C SER A 122 11.49 13.27 0.98
N GLN A 123 12.54 12.75 1.63
CA GLN A 123 13.86 12.63 1.04
C GLN A 123 13.86 11.65 -0.14
N LEU A 124 13.23 10.47 0.03
CA LEU A 124 13.11 9.49 -1.07
C LEU A 124 12.23 10.01 -2.22
N GLY A 125 11.18 10.78 -1.93
CA GLY A 125 10.39 11.45 -2.97
C GLY A 125 11.22 12.42 -3.81
N LYS A 126 12.16 13.15 -3.19
CA LYS A 126 13.11 14.02 -3.91
C LYS A 126 14.06 13.21 -4.79
N GLU A 127 14.52 12.05 -4.34
CA GLU A 127 15.35 11.13 -5.13
C GLU A 127 14.61 10.55 -6.35
N LEU A 128 13.29 10.38 -6.25
CA LEU A 128 12.41 10.04 -7.36
C LEU A 128 12.11 11.23 -8.29
N GLY A 129 12.71 12.39 -8.04
CA GLY A 129 12.53 13.61 -8.84
C GLY A 129 11.15 14.24 -8.66
N ILE A 130 10.53 14.09 -7.49
CA ILE A 130 9.28 14.78 -7.15
C ILE A 130 9.63 16.07 -6.40
N GLU A 131 9.07 17.18 -6.86
CA GLU A 131 9.21 18.48 -6.19
C GLU A 131 8.68 18.44 -4.75
N GLU A 132 9.39 19.07 -3.82
CA GLU A 132 9.02 19.12 -2.40
C GLU A 132 7.59 19.64 -2.18
N SER A 133 7.20 20.67 -2.94
CA SER A 133 5.84 21.21 -2.88
C SER A 133 4.76 20.21 -3.32
N THR A 134 5.09 19.26 -4.19
CA THR A 134 4.19 18.18 -4.61
C THR A 134 4.12 17.10 -3.54
N ILE A 135 5.25 16.73 -2.93
CA ILE A 135 5.30 15.79 -1.80
C ILE A 135 4.43 16.30 -0.65
N GLU A 136 4.53 17.58 -0.30
CA GLU A 136 3.70 18.16 0.77
C GLU A 136 2.20 18.12 0.44
N LYS A 137 1.83 18.34 -0.83
CA LYS A 137 0.43 18.20 -1.27
C LYS A 137 -0.06 16.75 -1.14
N ILE A 138 0.78 15.77 -1.46
CA ILE A 138 0.46 14.35 -1.29
C ILE A 138 0.29 14.02 0.20
N ALA A 139 1.19 14.51 1.06
CA ALA A 139 1.09 14.33 2.51
C ALA A 139 -0.20 14.96 3.07
N GLN A 140 -0.57 16.16 2.61
CA GLN A 140 -1.82 16.81 2.99
C GLN A 140 -3.04 16.03 2.51
N LEU A 141 -3.05 15.53 1.27
CA LEU A 141 -4.13 14.71 0.74
C LEU A 141 -4.37 13.47 1.61
N HIS A 142 -3.30 12.77 1.99
CA HIS A 142 -3.39 11.61 2.89
C HIS A 142 -4.02 11.99 4.24
N ARG A 143 -3.60 13.11 4.86
CA ARG A 143 -4.19 13.60 6.12
C ARG A 143 -5.69 13.90 5.96
N ASP A 144 -6.06 14.61 4.90
CA ASP A 144 -7.45 14.96 4.62
C ASP A 144 -8.32 13.70 4.44
N GLU A 145 -7.80 12.68 3.75
CA GLU A 145 -8.52 11.43 3.53
C GLU A 145 -8.67 10.60 4.82
N GLU A 146 -7.67 10.57 5.69
CA GLU A 146 -7.79 9.92 6.99
C GLU A 146 -8.84 10.62 7.88
N GLU A 147 -8.90 11.95 7.86
CA GLU A 147 -9.95 12.71 8.55
C GLU A 147 -11.34 12.42 7.98
N ILE A 148 -11.48 12.41 6.64
CA ILE A 148 -12.73 12.07 5.96
C ILE A 148 -13.16 10.64 6.28
N LYS A 149 -12.23 9.69 6.28
CA LYS A 149 -12.46 8.28 6.63
C LYS A 149 -12.93 8.14 8.07
N LYS A 150 -12.25 8.79 9.03
CA LYS A 150 -12.65 8.82 10.45
C LYS A 150 -14.07 9.37 10.60
N ARG A 151 -14.37 10.50 9.95
CA ARG A 151 -15.70 11.10 9.92
C ARG A 151 -16.76 10.18 9.30
N ARG A 152 -16.45 9.55 8.17
CA ARG A 152 -17.34 8.60 7.47
C ARG A 152 -17.67 7.41 8.37
N ILE A 153 -16.66 6.81 9.02
CA ILE A 153 -16.86 5.68 9.94
C ILE A 153 -17.72 6.09 11.13
N ALA A 154 -17.43 7.23 11.76
CA ALA A 154 -18.22 7.74 12.89
C ALA A 154 -19.69 8.00 12.51
N LEU A 155 -19.94 8.51 11.30
CA LEU A 155 -21.28 8.80 10.80
C LEU A 155 -22.06 7.53 10.43
N LEU A 156 -21.43 6.60 9.71
CA LEU A 156 -22.11 5.43 9.12
C LEU A 156 -22.13 4.21 10.05
N ALA A 157 -21.21 4.13 11.00
CA ALA A 157 -21.12 3.07 12.00
C ALA A 157 -21.07 3.65 13.42
N PRO A 158 -22.12 4.37 13.88
CA PRO A 158 -22.16 4.99 15.20
C PRO A 158 -22.15 3.96 16.36
N HIS A 159 -22.40 2.69 16.03
CA HIS A 159 -22.32 1.56 16.95
C HIS A 159 -21.37 0.51 16.36
N LYS A 160 -20.67 -0.24 17.22
CA LYS A 160 -19.82 -1.34 16.77
C LYS A 160 -20.65 -2.32 15.93
N ILE A 161 -20.21 -2.57 14.70
CA ILE A 161 -20.80 -3.61 13.86
C ILE A 161 -20.67 -4.93 14.62
N ASN A 162 -21.80 -5.55 14.95
CA ASN A 162 -21.85 -6.73 15.78
C ASN A 162 -21.19 -7.88 15.00
N LYS A 163 -20.01 -8.34 15.45
CA LYS A 163 -19.30 -9.48 14.85
C LYS A 163 -20.01 -10.79 15.25
N ARG A 164 -21.23 -11.03 14.74
CA ARG A 164 -21.81 -12.37 14.77
C ARG A 164 -21.20 -13.15 13.62
N THR A 165 -20.18 -13.95 13.91
CA THR A 165 -19.86 -15.12 13.09
C THR A 165 -21.10 -16.01 13.16
N PRO A 166 -21.76 -16.37 12.05
CA PRO A 166 -22.72 -17.47 12.11
C PRO A 166 -21.93 -18.72 12.54
N SER A 167 -22.22 -19.23 13.72
CA SER A 167 -21.87 -20.59 14.08
C SER A 167 -22.61 -21.48 13.07
N VAL A 168 -21.90 -21.97 12.06
CA VAL A 168 -22.37 -23.12 11.31
C VAL A 168 -22.31 -24.27 12.32
N THR A 169 -23.43 -24.56 12.98
CA THR A 169 -23.60 -25.82 13.67
C THR A 169 -23.64 -26.88 12.58
N GLU A 170 -22.55 -27.66 12.47
CA GLU A 170 -22.54 -28.95 11.78
C GLU A 170 -23.53 -29.87 12.48
N GLU A 171 -24.79 -29.86 12.06
CA GLU A 171 -25.76 -30.93 12.33
C GLU A 171 -26.94 -30.72 11.38
N GLU A 172 -26.83 -31.33 10.19
CA GLU A 172 -27.92 -31.87 9.35
C GLU A 172 -27.38 -32.13 7.92
N PHE A 173 -26.56 -33.17 7.79
CA PHE A 173 -26.42 -33.96 6.56
C PHE A 173 -26.62 -35.43 6.91
#